data_AF-A0A937KDN1-F1
#
_entry.id   AF-A0A937KDN1-F1
#
_cell.length_a   1.000
_cell.length_b   1.000
_cell.length_c   1.000
_cell.angle_alpha   90.00
_cell.angle_beta   90.00
_cell.angle_gamma   90.00
#
_symmetry.space_group_name_H-M   'P 1'
#
loop_
_entity.id
_entity.type
_entity.pdbx_description
1 polymer ?
#
loop_
_entity_poly.entity_id
_entity_poly.type
_entity_poly.pdbx_seq_one_letter_code
_entity_poly.pdbx_strand_id
1 'polypeptide(L)'
;MLRLFIRIWKHLFKKETYKIRKIDDLPDILDDQTIYLVEDWAISFVCPCGCREVIHLNAIESVFPRWTHTIGDSKRIDIYPSIHRTVGCKSHFWVKNGKINWCKDSPNKVMKATYYSSYK
;
A
#
# COMPACT_ATOMS: atom_id res chain seq x y z
N MET A 1 8.49 34.86 -14.98
CA MET A 1 8.43 34.66 -13.51
C MET A 1 7.37 33.64 -13.04
N LEU A 2 6.77 32.82 -13.92
CA LEU A 2 5.80 31.77 -13.53
C LEU A 2 6.21 30.39 -14.08
N ARG A 3 7.48 30.02 -13.97
CA ARG A 3 7.99 28.69 -14.37
C ARG A 3 8.91 28.03 -13.34
N LEU A 4 9.37 28.77 -12.32
CA LEU A 4 10.21 28.24 -11.25
C LEU A 4 9.41 27.51 -10.15
N PHE A 5 8.15 27.91 -9.91
CA PHE A 5 7.33 27.35 -8.82
C PHE A 5 6.89 25.88 -9.05
N ILE A 6 6.66 25.49 -10.30
CA ILE A 6 6.18 24.13 -10.64
C ILE A 6 7.25 23.05 -10.39
N ARG A 7 8.54 23.43 -10.39
CA ARG A 7 9.67 22.50 -10.22
C ARG A 7 9.97 22.15 -8.77
N ILE A 8 9.67 23.06 -7.84
CA ILE A 8 9.92 22.87 -6.39
C ILE A 8 8.83 21.98 -5.76
N TRP A 9 7.58 22.06 -6.25
CA TRP A 9 6.47 21.24 -5.74
C TRP A 9 6.56 19.75 -6.07
N LYS A 10 7.27 19.35 -7.14
CA LYS A 10 7.43 17.91 -7.46
C LYS A 10 8.35 17.16 -6.48
N HIS A 11 9.25 17.87 -5.80
CA HIS A 11 10.19 17.28 -4.84
C HIS A 11 9.70 17.32 -3.37
N LEU A 12 8.60 18.03 -3.09
CA LEU A 12 7.98 18.08 -1.76
C LEU A 12 6.95 16.96 -1.51
N PHE A 13 6.55 16.21 -2.53
CA PHE A 13 5.81 14.95 -2.37
C PHE A 13 6.75 13.86 -1.87
N LYS A 14 7.19 13.97 -0.61
CA LYS A 14 7.79 12.85 0.11
C LYS A 14 6.71 11.76 0.13
N LYS A 15 6.83 10.76 -0.74
CA LYS A 15 5.85 9.68 -0.92
C LYS A 15 5.51 9.12 0.46
N GLU A 16 4.34 9.50 0.98
CA GLU A 16 3.98 9.19 2.36
C GLU A 16 3.96 7.68 2.54
N THR A 17 4.50 7.27 3.68
CA THR A 17 4.61 5.86 4.07
C THR A 17 3.37 5.51 4.86
N TYR A 18 2.81 4.34 4.60
CA TYR A 18 1.62 3.86 5.28
C TYR A 18 1.83 3.87 6.80
N LYS A 19 0.83 4.37 7.51
CA LYS A 19 0.73 4.28 8.97
C LYS A 19 0.31 2.86 9.34
N ILE A 20 0.73 2.39 10.50
CA ILE A 20 0.34 1.09 11.04
C ILE A 20 -0.60 1.35 12.21
N ARG A 21 -1.74 0.67 12.25
CA ARG A 21 -2.62 0.60 13.41
C ARG A 21 -2.86 -0.84 13.78
N LYS A 22 -2.59 -1.21 15.04
CA LYS A 22 -2.97 -2.50 15.61
C LYS A 22 -4.31 -2.30 16.32
N ILE A 23 -5.29 -3.13 16.00
CA ILE A 23 -6.67 -3.04 16.48
C ILE A 23 -7.23 -4.43 16.71
N ASP A 24 -8.26 -4.52 17.53
CA ASP A 24 -8.94 -5.78 17.82
C ASP A 24 -10.08 -6.04 16.81
N ASP A 25 -10.79 -4.99 16.40
CA ASP A 25 -11.86 -5.06 15.39
C ASP A 25 -11.75 -3.93 14.36
N LEU A 26 -12.07 -4.24 13.11
CA LEU A 26 -11.92 -3.34 11.97
C LEU A 26 -13.01 -2.26 11.97
N PRO A 27 -12.67 -0.96 11.86
CA PRO A 27 -13.70 0.08 11.78
C PRO A 27 -14.52 -0.03 10.48
N ASP A 28 -15.76 0.45 10.51
CA ASP A 28 -16.64 0.50 9.32
C ASP A 28 -16.03 1.29 8.16
N ILE A 29 -15.21 2.30 8.49
CA ILE A 29 -14.56 3.18 7.52
C ILE A 29 -13.06 3.17 7.80
N LEU A 30 -12.28 2.73 6.81
CA LEU A 30 -10.83 2.71 6.88
C LEU A 30 -10.23 4.03 6.40
N ASP A 31 -9.21 4.50 7.12
CA ASP A 31 -8.43 5.67 6.72
C ASP A 31 -7.56 5.33 5.49
N ASP A 32 -7.49 6.27 4.55
CA ASP A 32 -6.52 6.21 3.46
C ASP A 32 -5.09 6.17 4.03
N GLN A 33 -4.17 5.50 3.33
CA GLN A 33 -2.75 5.36 3.73
C GLN A 33 -2.51 4.76 5.13
N THR A 34 -3.44 3.94 5.62
CA THR A 34 -3.29 3.22 6.89
C THR A 34 -3.42 1.71 6.65
N ILE A 35 -2.48 0.95 7.21
CA ILE A 35 -2.52 -0.51 7.29
C ILE A 35 -2.98 -0.88 8.69
N TYR A 36 -4.08 -1.61 8.75
CA TYR A 36 -4.65 -2.15 9.97
C TYR A 36 -4.19 -3.60 10.13
N LEU A 37 -3.61 -3.90 11.29
CA LEU A 37 -3.30 -5.24 11.75
C LEU A 37 -4.40 -5.61 12.74
N VAL A 38 -5.28 -6.51 12.32
CA VAL A 38 -6.42 -6.95 13.11
C VAL A 38 -6.01 -8.24 13.80
N GLU A 39 -5.61 -8.07 15.06
CA GLU A 39 -4.95 -9.12 15.85
C GLU A 39 -3.88 -9.85 15.01
N ASP A 40 -3.90 -11.18 15.01
CA ASP A 40 -2.98 -12.05 14.27
C ASP A 40 -3.61 -12.70 13.03
N TRP A 41 -4.88 -12.40 12.72
CA TRP A 41 -5.64 -13.10 11.68
C TRP A 41 -5.85 -12.31 10.39
N ALA A 42 -5.78 -10.97 10.41
CA ALA A 42 -5.93 -10.19 9.19
C ALA A 42 -5.07 -8.92 9.09
N ILE A 43 -4.75 -8.56 7.85
CA ILE A 43 -4.19 -7.26 7.48
C ILE A 43 -5.16 -6.59 6.51
N SER A 44 -5.65 -5.40 6.87
CA SER A 44 -6.67 -4.70 6.08
C SER A 44 -6.25 -3.27 5.75
N PHE A 45 -6.50 -2.83 4.51
CA PHE A 45 -6.24 -1.46 4.07
C PHE A 45 -6.96 -1.10 2.77
N VAL A 46 -7.16 0.19 2.54
CA VAL A 46 -7.74 0.70 1.29
C VAL A 46 -6.77 0.45 0.13
N CYS A 47 -7.28 -0.07 -0.99
CA CYS A 47 -6.46 -0.41 -2.15
C CYS A 47 -5.70 0.83 -2.68
N PRO A 48 -4.35 0.75 -2.82
CA PRO A 48 -3.53 1.89 -3.22
C PRO A 48 -3.71 2.31 -4.68
N CYS A 49 -4.50 1.57 -5.47
CA CYS A 49 -4.79 1.93 -6.86
C CYS A 49 -5.88 3.02 -6.98
N GLY A 50 -6.43 3.51 -5.87
CA GLY A 50 -7.46 4.55 -5.89
C GLY A 50 -8.86 4.06 -6.23
N CYS A 51 -9.09 2.75 -6.43
CA CYS A 51 -10.45 2.18 -6.57
C CYS A 51 -11.25 2.19 -5.26
N ARG A 52 -10.59 2.51 -4.12
CA ARG A 52 -11.17 2.60 -2.77
C ARG A 52 -11.75 1.30 -2.19
N GLU A 53 -11.69 0.19 -2.92
CA GLU A 53 -12.02 -1.13 -2.36
C GLU A 53 -11.03 -1.49 -1.24
N VAL A 54 -11.54 -2.12 -0.18
CA VAL A 54 -10.72 -2.63 0.92
C VAL A 54 -10.09 -3.95 0.51
N ILE A 55 -8.80 -4.08 0.81
CA ILE A 55 -8.05 -5.34 0.69
C ILE A 55 -8.02 -5.95 2.08
N HIS A 56 -8.50 -7.18 2.20
CA HIS A 56 -8.31 -8.03 3.36
C HIS A 56 -7.32 -9.15 3.01
N LEU A 57 -6.23 -9.22 3.74
CA LEU A 57 -5.24 -10.29 3.61
C LEU A 57 -5.39 -11.21 4.82
N ASN A 58 -5.52 -12.50 4.54
CA ASN A 58 -5.45 -13.53 5.56
C ASN A 58 -4.03 -13.62 6.15
N ALA A 59 -3.90 -13.48 7.47
CA ALA A 59 -2.63 -13.61 8.20
C ALA A 59 -2.54 -14.90 9.05
N ILE A 60 -3.59 -15.72 9.05
CA ILE A 60 -3.64 -16.99 9.79
C ILE A 60 -2.57 -17.95 9.25
N GLU A 61 -1.72 -18.46 10.13
CA GLU A 61 -0.55 -19.26 9.76
C GLU A 61 -0.90 -20.56 9.00
N SER A 62 -2.03 -21.19 9.34
CA SER A 62 -2.46 -22.49 8.82
C SER A 62 -3.29 -22.43 7.53
N VAL A 63 -3.62 -21.24 7.00
CA VAL A 63 -4.54 -21.06 5.87
C VAL A 63 -3.84 -20.41 4.69
N PHE A 64 -3.98 -20.97 3.48
CA PHE A 64 -3.39 -20.42 2.26
C PHE A 64 -4.45 -19.82 1.31
N PRO A 65 -4.14 -18.73 0.58
CA PRO A 65 -2.91 -17.94 0.66
C PRO A 65 -2.82 -17.15 1.98
N ARG A 66 -1.58 -16.98 2.48
CA ARG A 66 -1.29 -16.23 3.71
C ARG A 66 -0.35 -15.06 3.44
N TRP A 67 -0.52 -14.01 4.23
CA TRP A 67 0.41 -12.89 4.28
C TRP A 67 0.98 -12.76 5.69
N THR A 68 2.29 -12.61 5.75
CA THR A 68 3.03 -12.25 6.95
C THR A 68 3.50 -10.81 6.85
N HIS A 69 3.82 -10.23 8.00
CA HIS A 69 4.37 -8.89 8.05
C HIS A 69 5.54 -8.82 9.04
N THR A 70 6.42 -7.86 8.81
CA THR A 70 7.49 -7.49 9.75
C THR A 70 7.44 -6.00 9.98
N ILE A 71 7.72 -5.56 11.21
CA ILE A 71 7.86 -4.14 11.54
C ILE A 71 9.31 -3.90 11.95
N GLY A 72 10.08 -3.23 11.10
CA GLY A 72 11.47 -2.88 11.41
C GLY A 72 11.58 -1.72 12.40
N ASP A 73 12.80 -1.45 12.87
CA ASP A 73 13.11 -0.46 13.92
C ASP A 73 12.55 0.95 13.62
N SER A 74 12.42 1.30 12.35
CA SER A 74 11.84 2.57 11.90
C SER A 74 10.31 2.64 12.01
N LYS A 75 9.67 1.63 12.63
CA LYS A 75 8.20 1.46 12.71
C LYS A 75 7.55 1.39 11.34
N ARG A 76 8.21 0.73 10.40
CA ARG A 76 7.76 0.56 9.01
C ARG A 76 7.49 -0.89 8.73
N ILE A 77 6.38 -1.12 8.04
CA ILE A 77 5.88 -2.46 7.74
C ILE A 77 6.36 -2.95 6.38
N ASP A 78 6.80 -4.20 6.35
CA ASP A 78 6.90 -4.98 5.13
C ASP A 78 5.83 -6.07 5.17
N ILE A 79 5.20 -6.32 4.03
CA ILE A 79 4.23 -7.41 3.87
C ILE A 79 4.77 -8.40 2.84
N TYR A 80 4.57 -9.69 3.12
CA TYR A 80 5.02 -10.81 2.30
C TYR A 80 3.90 -11.86 2.18
N PRO A 81 3.71 -12.51 1.03
CA PRO A 81 4.30 -12.19 -0.28
C PRO A 81 3.71 -10.88 -0.86
N SER A 82 3.91 -10.62 -2.16
CA SER A 82 3.21 -9.54 -2.84
C SER A 82 1.70 -9.72 -2.75
N ILE A 83 0.97 -8.62 -2.88
CA ILE A 83 -0.48 -8.61 -2.93
C ILE A 83 -0.85 -8.59 -4.41
N HIS A 84 -1.41 -9.69 -4.91
CA HIS A 84 -1.94 -9.78 -6.27
C HIS A 84 -3.45 -9.99 -6.19
N ARG A 85 -4.20 -8.93 -6.49
CA ARG A 85 -5.66 -9.03 -6.60
C ARG A 85 -6.00 -9.73 -7.91
N THR A 86 -6.70 -10.86 -7.86
CA THR A 86 -7.16 -11.59 -9.05
C THR A 86 -8.52 -11.09 -9.56
N VAL A 87 -9.25 -10.36 -8.71
CA VAL A 87 -10.56 -9.75 -8.98
C VAL A 87 -10.52 -8.22 -8.79
N GLY A 88 -11.59 -7.53 -9.21
CA GLY A 88 -11.71 -6.08 -9.07
C GLY A 88 -10.67 -5.32 -9.92
N CYS A 89 -9.96 -4.36 -9.30
CA CYS A 89 -8.96 -3.55 -10.01
C CYS A 89 -7.72 -4.34 -10.47
N LYS A 90 -7.57 -5.59 -10.02
CA LYS A 90 -6.45 -6.49 -10.35
C LYS A 90 -5.05 -5.97 -10.00
N SER A 91 -4.95 -5.01 -9.06
CA SER A 91 -3.67 -4.41 -8.63
C SER A 91 -2.66 -5.47 -8.15
N HIS A 92 -1.39 -5.32 -8.56
CA HIS A 92 -0.29 -6.15 -8.08
C HIS A 92 0.88 -5.30 -7.55
N PHE A 93 1.19 -5.45 -6.27
CA PHE A 93 2.24 -4.65 -5.62
C PHE A 93 2.84 -5.35 -4.40
N TRP A 94 4.02 -4.87 -4.01
CA TRP A 94 4.64 -5.14 -2.72
C TRP A 94 4.39 -3.97 -1.76
N VAL A 95 4.28 -4.29 -0.47
CA VAL A 95 4.45 -3.30 0.60
C VAL A 95 5.84 -3.51 1.20
N LYS A 96 6.73 -2.53 1.01
CA LYS A 96 8.09 -2.55 1.56
C LYS A 96 8.42 -1.27 2.29
N ASN A 97 8.88 -1.36 3.52
CA ASN A 97 9.22 -0.21 4.35
C ASN A 97 8.08 0.83 4.40
N GLY A 98 6.84 0.36 4.51
CA GLY A 98 5.62 1.17 4.48
C GLY A 98 5.29 1.81 3.13
N LYS A 99 5.95 1.42 2.02
CA LYS A 99 5.74 1.98 0.68
C LYS A 99 5.18 0.94 -0.28
N ILE A 100 4.36 1.44 -1.21
CA ILE A 100 3.83 0.62 -2.32
C ILE A 100 4.84 0.61 -3.47
N ASN A 101 5.32 -0.59 -3.79
CA ASN A 101 6.18 -0.89 -4.92
C ASN A 101 5.39 -1.73 -5.93
N TRP A 102 4.97 -1.12 -7.02
CA TRP A 102 4.13 -1.76 -8.04
C TRP A 102 4.91 -2.81 -8.84
N CYS A 103 4.27 -3.95 -9.10
CA CYS A 103 4.79 -4.97 -10.00
C CYS A 103 4.53 -4.57 -11.46
N LYS A 104 5.37 -5.06 -12.39
CA LYS A 104 5.32 -4.69 -13.82
C LYS A 104 4.02 -5.13 -14.51
N ASP A 105 3.44 -6.21 -14.04
CA ASP A 105 2.21 -6.84 -14.52
C ASP A 105 0.94 -6.24 -13.90
N SER A 106 1.06 -5.30 -12.94
CA SER A 106 -0.10 -4.61 -12.39
C SER A 106 -0.83 -3.83 -13.48
N PRO A 107 -2.16 -3.98 -13.62
CA PRO A 107 -2.92 -3.26 -14.63
C PRO A 107 -2.93 -1.76 -14.35
N ASN A 108 -2.71 -1.01 -15.42
CA ASN A 108 -2.63 0.45 -15.43
C ASN A 108 -3.96 1.10 -15.01
N LYS A 109 -4.12 1.45 -13.73
CA LYS A 109 -5.07 2.52 -13.31
C LYS A 109 -4.42 3.72 -12.59
N VAL A 110 -3.23 3.57 -12.00
CA VAL A 110 -2.49 4.70 -11.34
C VAL A 110 -1.06 4.90 -11.88
N MET A 111 -0.58 3.99 -12.73
CA MET A 111 0.82 3.89 -13.15
C MET A 111 1.40 5.10 -13.91
N LYS A 112 0.60 6.05 -14.41
CA LYS A 112 1.16 7.23 -15.07
C LYS A 112 1.68 8.32 -14.13
N ALA A 113 1.18 8.43 -12.89
CA ALA A 113 1.51 9.58 -12.05
C ALA A 113 2.83 9.42 -11.27
N THR A 114 3.17 8.21 -10.81
CA THR A 114 4.29 8.01 -9.88
C THR A 114 5.48 7.22 -10.44
N TYR A 115 5.28 6.40 -11.48
CA TYR A 115 6.37 5.61 -12.08
C TYR A 115 7.25 6.46 -13.03
N TYR A 116 6.64 7.35 -13.83
CA TYR A 116 7.39 8.20 -14.78
C TYR A 116 8.07 9.43 -14.16
N SER A 117 7.79 9.78 -12.90
CA SER A 117 8.44 10.90 -12.22
C SER A 117 9.81 10.56 -11.63
N SER A 118 10.23 9.29 -11.68
CA SER A 118 11.50 8.80 -11.12
C SER A 118 12.57 8.50 -12.18
N TYR A 119 12.23 8.62 -13.47
CA TYR A 119 13.11 8.34 -14.61
C TYR A 119 13.35 9.57 -15.51
N LYS A 120 13.17 10.79 -14.97
CA LYS A 120 13.62 12.04 -15.60
C LYS A 120 14.34 12.92 -14.59
#